data_AF-A0A2S4UJU0-F1
#
_entry.id   AF-A0A2S4UJU0-F1
#
_cell.length_a   1.000
_cell.length_b   1.000
_cell.length_c   1.000
_cell.angle_alpha   90.00
_cell.angle_beta   90.00
_cell.angle_gamma   90.00
#
_symmetry.space_group_name_H-M   'P 1'
#
loop_
_entity.id
_entity.type
_entity.pdbx_description
1 polymer ?
#
loop_
_entity_poly.entity_id
_entity_poly.type
_entity_poly.pdbx_seq_one_letter_code
_entity_poly.pdbx_strand_id
1 'polypeptide(L)' 'MMLRTLPQVMTPKEFMIHFVRSTNPEVAYLRRLWAVPRGIPSSMDLVRSMRNELTNTPEGRDAWDDFIQQEVHV' A
#
# COMPACT_ATOMS: atom_id res chain seq x y z
N MET A 1 1.62 -31.47 18.83
CA MET A 1 0.88 -30.80 17.74
C MET A 1 0.40 -29.46 18.26
N MET A 2 1.10 -28.36 17.92
CA MET A 2 0.85 -27.03 18.48
C MET A 2 -0.41 -26.41 17.85
N LEU A 3 -1.57 -26.80 18.37
CA LEU A 3 -2.80 -26.01 18.25
C LEU A 3 -2.66 -24.85 19.24
N ARG A 4 -2.43 -23.62 18.74
CA ARG A 4 -2.53 -22.30 19.40
C ARG A 4 -1.28 -21.44 19.11
N THR A 5 -1.40 -20.48 18.18
CA THR A 5 -1.38 -19.02 18.43
C THR A 5 -0.90 -18.22 17.21
N LEU A 6 -1.80 -17.45 16.59
CA LEU A 6 -1.61 -16.14 15.93
C LEU A 6 -3.02 -15.52 15.85
N PRO A 7 -3.22 -14.18 15.88
CA PRO A 7 -4.52 -13.64 15.52
C PRO A 7 -4.79 -14.03 14.06
N GLN A 8 -5.91 -14.71 13.79
CA GLN A 8 -6.30 -15.12 12.43
C GLN A 8 -6.72 -13.95 11.53
N VAL A 9 -6.51 -12.70 11.95
CA VAL A 9 -7.01 -11.51 11.25
C VAL A 9 -5.81 -10.67 10.79
N MET A 10 -5.54 -10.74 9.49
CA MET A 10 -4.63 -9.84 8.80
C MET A 10 -5.19 -8.41 8.90
N THR A 11 -4.37 -7.45 9.32
CA THR A 11 -4.78 -6.04 9.31
C THR A 11 -4.94 -5.54 7.87
N PRO A 12 -5.76 -4.51 7.61
CA PRO A 12 -5.87 -3.92 6.27
C PRO A 12 -4.51 -3.48 5.70
N LYS A 13 -3.59 -2.99 6.54
CA LYS A 13 -2.24 -2.58 6.12
C LYS A 13 -1.40 -3.78 5.67
N GLU A 14 -1.40 -4.86 6.45
CA GLU A 14 -0.71 -6.11 6.08
C GLU A 14 -1.28 -6.69 4.78
N PHE A 15 -2.60 -6.66 4.61
CA PHE A 15 -3.23 -7.09 3.37
C PHE A 15 -2.72 -6.30 2.16
N MET A 16 -2.71 -4.96 2.24
CA MET A 16 -2.24 -4.13 1.14
C MET A 16 -0.76 -4.40 0.81
N ILE A 17 0.08 -4.57 1.83
CA ILE A 17 1.50 -4.92 1.63
C ILE A 17 1.63 -6.28 0.94
N HIS A 18 0.91 -7.30 1.42
CA HIS A 18 0.93 -8.63 0.81
C HIS A 18 0.40 -8.62 -0.62
N PHE A 19 -0.69 -7.89 -0.88
CA PHE A 19 -1.27 -7.76 -2.21
C PHE A 19 -0.29 -7.12 -3.20
N VAL A 20 0.33 -6.00 -2.83
CA VAL A 20 1.27 -5.27 -3.70
C VAL A 20 2.56 -6.06 -3.94
N ARG A 21 3.05 -6.82 -2.95
CA ARG A 21 4.31 -7.59 -3.05
C ARG A 21 4.14 -9.05 -3.48
N SER A 22 2.91 -9.55 -3.60
CA SER A 22 2.67 -10.95 -3.91
C SER A 22 3.26 -11.37 -5.25
N THR A 23 3.96 -12.51 -5.24
CA THR A 23 4.48 -13.22 -6.42
C THR A 23 3.48 -14.23 -6.98
N ASN A 24 2.30 -14.38 -6.35
CA ASN A 24 1.24 -15.24 -6.87
C ASN A 24 0.81 -14.74 -8.27
N PRO A 25 0.77 -15.60 -9.30
CA PRO A 25 0.48 -15.20 -10.67
C PRO A 25 -0.85 -14.47 -10.86
N GLU A 26 -1.91 -14.91 -10.18
CA GLU A 26 -3.23 -14.29 -10.27
C GLU A 26 -3.24 -12.88 -9.65
N VAL A 27 -2.58 -12.74 -8.49
CA VAL A 27 -2.46 -11.43 -7.83
C VAL A 27 -1.58 -10.48 -8.65
N ALA A 28 -0.47 -10.97 -9.20
CA ALA A 28 0.40 -10.20 -10.07
C ALA A 28 -0.34 -9.76 -11.35
N TYR A 29 -1.18 -10.65 -11.92
CA TYR A 29 -2.02 -10.34 -13.07
C TYR A 29 -3.00 -9.20 -12.79
N LEU A 30 -3.62 -9.16 -11.61
CA LEU A 30 -4.51 -8.06 -11.23
C LEU A 30 -3.74 -6.76 -10.96
N ARG A 31 -2.61 -6.85 -10.25
CA ARG A 31 -1.77 -5.68 -9.93
C ARG A 31 -1.20 -5.00 -11.18
N ARG A 32 -0.91 -5.73 -12.25
CA ARG A 32 -0.40 -5.13 -13.50
C ARG A 32 -1.36 -4.07 -14.08
N LEU A 33 -2.67 -4.17 -13.77
CA LEU A 33 -3.68 -3.22 -14.23
C LEU A 33 -3.54 -1.85 -13.56
N TRP A 34 -2.76 -1.71 -12.50
CA TRP A 34 -2.53 -0.42 -11.83
C TRP A 34 -1.65 0.51 -12.66
N ALA A 35 -0.68 -0.06 -13.39
CA ALA A 35 0.31 0.70 -14.17
C ALA A 35 -0.07 0.86 -15.66
N VAL A 36 -1.29 0.50 -16.07
CA VAL A 36 -1.76 0.74 -17.44
C VAL A 36 -2.38 2.13 -17.56
N PRO A 37 -2.37 2.79 -18.74
CA PRO A 37 -2.86 4.16 -18.89
C PRO A 37 -4.27 4.41 -18.32
N ARG A 38 -5.17 3.43 -18.43
CA ARG A 38 -6.54 3.51 -17.89
C ARG A 38 -6.63 3.25 -16.37
N GLY A 39 -5.65 2.58 -15.78
CA GLY A 39 -5.61 2.24 -14.36
C GLY A 39 -4.78 3.20 -13.51
N ILE A 40 -3.86 3.97 -14.12
CA ILE A 40 -3.04 4.96 -13.41
C ILE A 40 -3.89 5.98 -12.65
N PRO A 41 -4.95 6.59 -13.22
CA PRO A 41 -5.75 7.58 -12.49
C PRO A 41 -6.33 7.05 -11.17
N SER A 42 -7.02 5.89 -11.21
CA SER A 42 -7.62 5.30 -10.01
C SER A 42 -6.57 4.75 -9.02
N SER A 43 -5.42 4.30 -9.52
CA SER A 43 -4.30 3.88 -8.66
C SER A 43 -3.71 5.08 -7.92
N MET A 44 -3.57 6.23 -8.58
CA MET A 44 -3.12 7.47 -7.94
C MET A 44 -4.16 8.04 -6.96
N ASP A 45 -5.46 7.86 -7.22
CA ASP A 45 -6.52 8.20 -6.26
C ASP A 45 -6.42 7.39 -4.97
N LEU A 46 -6.06 6.10 -5.07
CA LEU A 46 -5.77 5.28 -3.89
C LEU A 46 -4.55 5.80 -3.12
N VAL A 47 -3.45 6.13 -3.80
CA VAL A 47 -2.27 6.73 -3.16
C VAL A 47 -2.62 8.03 -2.45
N ARG A 48 -3.40 8.90 -3.10
CA ARG A 48 -3.86 10.17 -2.52
C ARG A 48 -4.74 9.95 -1.29
N SER A 49 -5.61 8.94 -1.32
CA SER A 49 -6.46 8.57 -0.18
C SER A 49 -5.63 8.10 1.01
N MET A 50 -4.61 7.25 0.77
CA MET A 50 -3.68 6.83 1.82
C MET A 50 -2.89 8.01 2.39
N ARG A 51 -2.38 8.90 1.53
CA ARG A 51 -1.70 10.13 1.93
C ARG A 51 -2.58 10.97 2.86
N ASN A 52 -3.83 11.22 2.47
CA ASN A 52 -4.74 12.05 3.25
C ASN A 52 -4.96 11.46 4.65
N GLU A 53 -5.13 10.15 4.75
CA GLU A 53 -5.26 9.48 6.05
C GLU A 53 -4.01 9.64 6.93
N LEU A 54 -2.82 9.47 6.34
CA LEU A 54 -1.54 9.62 7.07
C LEU A 54 -1.32 11.07 7.54
N THR A 55 -1.61 12.05 6.67
CA THR A 55 -1.32 13.46 6.93
C THR A 55 -2.32 14.17 7.85
N ASN A 56 -3.23 13.43 8.49
CA ASN A 56 -4.20 13.98 9.44
C ASN A 56 -3.57 14.46 10.75
N THR A 57 -2.37 13.99 11.11
CA THR A 57 -1.61 14.47 12.28
C THR A 57 -0.32 15.20 11.87
N PRO A 58 0.26 16.05 12.75
CA PRO A 58 1.58 16.65 12.51
C PRO A 58 2.65 15.59 12.22
N GLU A 59 2.74 14.54 13.03
CA GLU A 59 3.74 13.48 12.89
C GLU A 59 3.59 12.73 11.57
N GLY A 60 2.35 12.52 11.13
CA GLY A 60 2.08 11.87 9.86
C GLY A 60 2.36 12.76 8.64
N ARG A 61 2.31 14.09 8.79
CA ARG A 61 2.78 15.03 7.76
C ARG A 61 4.30 14.99 7.64
N ASP A 62 5.01 15.06 8.76
CA ASP A 62 6.47 14.99 8.77
C ASP A 62 6.96 13.68 8.13
N ALA A 63 6.36 12.55 8.50
CA ALA A 63 6.70 11.25 7.91
C ALA A 63 6.38 11.15 6.40
N TRP A 64 5.31 11.79 5.94
CA TRP A 64 4.97 11.83 4.52
C TRP A 64 5.95 12.71 3.73
N ASP A 65 6.32 13.86 4.28
CA ASP A 65 7.26 14.78 3.64
C ASP A 65 8.65 14.14 3.51
N ASP A 66 9.14 13.47 4.57
CA ASP A 66 10.39 12.70 4.54
C ASP A 66 10.34 11.60 3.46
N PHE A 67 9.21 10.89 3.35
CA PHE A 67 9.02 9.85 2.33
C PHE A 67 9.09 10.43 0.91
N ILE A 68 8.37 11.53 0.64
CA ILE A 68 8.37 12.13 -0.70
C ILE A 68 9.73 12.71 -1.06
N GLN A 69 10.46 13.29 -0.12
CA GLN A 69 11.84 13.75 -0.36
C GLN A 69 12.76 12.60 -0.78
N GLN A 70 12.59 11.40 -0.23
CA GLN A 70 13.34 10.21 -0.64
C GLN A 70 12.99 9.77 -2.07
N GLU A 71 11.70 9.79 -2.43
CA GLU A 71 11.22 9.34 -3.75
C GLU A 71 11.51 10.34 -4.89
N VAL A 72 11.69 11.63 -4.61
CA VAL A 72 12.09 12.63 -5.63
C VAL A 72 13.47 12.32 -6.24
N HIS A 73 14.29 11.53 -5.55
CA HIS A 73 15.63 11.14 -5.98
C HIS A 73 15.72 9.72 -6.56
N VAL A 74 14.59 9.02 -6.72
CA VAL A 74 14.47 7.68 -7.32
C VAL A 74 14.25 7.80 -8.83
#